data_AF-A0A1G3X4B4-F1
#
_entry.id   AF-A0A1G3X4B4-F1
#
_cell.length_a   1.000
_cell.length_b   1.000
_cell.length_c   1.000
_cell.angle_alpha   90.00
_cell.angle_beta   90.00
_cell.angle_gamma   90.00
#
_symmetry.space_group_name_H-M   'P 1'
#
loop_
_entity.id
_entity.type
_entity.pdbx_description
1 polymer ?
#
loop_
_entity_poly.entity_id
_entity_poly.type
_entity_poly.pdbx_seq_one_letter_code
_entity_poly.pdbx_strand_id
1 'polypeptide(L)'
;MKKVFNLLLLVIMVLTLVACSDRQISDDTINVIFFTANTGATKIESYLDLEPNTKIEAPEEPTRNGFLFDGWYKDFYLTEAWDFDNDIVGEVSVVLYAKWIPMLFNIIYDANGGEMPTTSYPLTFVPGDNKVLPLPKRTGFLFVAWYPYDWVDETSTVPGDKGYQIIPNNVFEDLYLYAHWKAITVVVTFRTNYPIDGGPANPNSKTVAYGAEIDFPEFDDTALYTFMGWNSRADGTGTWYVDGEIFTRTQRVTVYGIWQPK
;
A
#
# COMPACT_ATOMS: atom_id res chain seq x y z
N MET A 1 -44.02 -46.80 72.83
CA MET A 1 -44.38 -46.25 71.50
C MET A 1 -43.44 -45.14 71.02
N LYS A 2 -43.04 -44.15 71.83
CA LYS A 2 -42.12 -43.06 71.42
C LYS A 2 -40.73 -43.50 70.89
N LYS A 3 -40.12 -44.56 71.47
CA LYS A 3 -38.80 -45.05 71.02
C LYS A 3 -38.84 -45.76 69.66
N VAL A 4 -39.94 -46.45 69.34
CA VAL A 4 -40.14 -47.11 68.03
C VAL A 4 -40.48 -46.08 66.95
N PHE A 5 -41.26 -45.05 67.31
CA PHE A 5 -41.58 -43.93 66.41
C PHE A 5 -40.32 -43.13 66.02
N ASN A 6 -39.42 -42.83 66.98
CA ASN A 6 -38.17 -42.13 66.67
C ASN A 6 -37.19 -42.98 65.86
N LEU A 7 -37.17 -44.31 66.04
CA LEU A 7 -36.34 -45.21 65.25
C LEU A 7 -36.88 -45.34 63.81
N LEU A 8 -38.21 -45.39 63.64
CA LEU A 8 -38.85 -45.40 62.33
C LEU A 8 -38.66 -44.07 61.58
N LEU A 9 -38.72 -42.93 62.28
CA LEU A 9 -38.46 -41.60 61.72
C LEU A 9 -37.00 -41.45 61.26
N LEU A 10 -36.05 -42.00 62.03
CA LEU A 10 -34.62 -41.96 61.68
C LEU A 10 -34.31 -42.85 60.47
N VAL A 11 -34.95 -44.03 60.37
CA VAL A 11 -34.79 -44.93 59.21
C VAL A 11 -35.41 -44.34 57.95
N ILE A 12 -36.56 -43.66 58.05
CA ILE A 12 -37.18 -42.96 56.92
C ILE A 12 -36.33 -41.75 56.49
N MET A 13 -35.74 -41.01 57.43
CA MET A 13 -34.86 -39.87 57.12
C MET A 13 -33.55 -40.31 56.44
N VAL A 14 -32.99 -41.47 56.83
CA VAL A 14 -31.83 -42.08 56.17
C VAL A 14 -32.20 -42.62 54.78
N LEU A 15 -33.40 -43.18 54.59
CA LEU A 15 -33.89 -43.65 53.29
C LEU A 15 -34.22 -42.49 52.32
N THR A 16 -34.65 -41.33 52.81
CA THR A 16 -34.85 -40.13 51.95
C THR A 16 -33.55 -39.44 51.55
N LEU A 17 -32.46 -39.63 52.32
CA LEU A 17 -31.14 -39.09 51.98
C LEU A 17 -30.41 -39.89 50.89
N VAL A 18 -30.87 -41.11 50.55
CA VAL A 18 -30.29 -41.95 49.49
C VAL A 18 -30.96 -41.71 48.12
N ALA A 19 -32.03 -40.91 48.05
CA ALA A 19 -32.75 -40.62 46.81
C ALA A 19 -32.24 -39.39 46.04
N CYS A 20 -31.32 -38.60 46.61
CA CYS A 20 -30.46 -37.75 45.80
C CYS A 20 -29.28 -38.59 45.33
N SER A 21 -29.50 -39.44 44.33
CA SER A 21 -28.44 -39.58 43.33
C SER A 21 -28.27 -38.17 42.77
N ASP A 22 -27.22 -37.47 43.16
CA ASP A 22 -26.67 -36.43 42.30
C ASP A 22 -26.55 -37.12 40.94
N ARG A 23 -27.48 -36.81 40.04
CA ARG A 23 -27.31 -37.09 38.63
C ARG A 23 -26.19 -36.15 38.26
N GLN A 24 -24.97 -36.59 38.50
CA GLN A 24 -23.79 -36.06 37.87
C GLN A 24 -24.11 -36.25 36.40
N ILE A 25 -24.66 -35.20 35.79
CA ILE A 25 -24.63 -35.03 34.36
C ILE A 25 -23.13 -34.99 34.12
N SER A 26 -22.55 -36.15 33.80
CA SER A 26 -21.33 -36.14 33.03
C SER A 26 -21.74 -35.37 31.80
N ASP A 27 -21.26 -34.15 31.70
CA ASP A 27 -21.35 -33.40 30.48
C ASP A 27 -20.35 -34.09 29.52
N ASP A 28 -20.72 -35.29 29.09
CA ASP A 28 -19.98 -36.10 28.11
C ASP A 28 -20.21 -35.53 26.70
N THR A 29 -20.74 -34.31 26.61
CA THR A 29 -20.89 -33.61 25.36
C THR A 29 -19.52 -33.12 24.87
N ILE A 30 -19.41 -33.02 23.55
CA ILE A 30 -18.23 -32.58 22.85
C ILE A 30 -18.55 -31.34 22.01
N ASN A 31 -17.52 -30.53 21.78
CA ASN A 31 -17.60 -29.31 21.00
C ASN A 31 -16.71 -29.43 19.75
N VAL A 32 -17.15 -28.81 18.66
CA VAL A 32 -16.36 -28.63 17.44
C VAL A 32 -16.15 -27.15 17.24
N ILE A 33 -14.91 -26.71 17.42
CA ILE A 33 -14.52 -25.32 17.27
C ILE A 33 -13.94 -25.11 15.87
N PHE A 34 -14.52 -24.21 15.10
CA PHE A 34 -14.02 -23.82 13.79
C PHE A 34 -13.07 -22.62 13.91
N PHE A 35 -11.78 -22.84 13.71
CA PHE A 35 -10.76 -21.79 13.69
C PHE A 35 -10.50 -21.34 12.25
N THR A 36 -10.99 -20.15 11.88
CA THR A 36 -10.85 -19.63 10.51
C THR A 36 -9.55 -18.85 10.29
N ALA A 37 -9.29 -17.82 11.08
CA ALA A 37 -8.02 -17.09 11.13
C ALA A 37 -8.00 -16.15 12.34
N ASN A 38 -6.81 -15.65 12.70
CA ASN A 38 -6.68 -14.60 13.71
C ASN A 38 -7.28 -13.26 13.27
N THR A 39 -7.27 -12.96 11.96
CA THR A 39 -7.79 -11.72 11.40
C THR A 39 -8.31 -11.92 9.97
N GLY A 40 -9.30 -11.12 9.57
CA GLY A 40 -9.74 -10.96 8.17
C GLY A 40 -10.52 -12.12 7.55
N ALA A 41 -10.70 -13.24 8.27
CA ALA A 41 -11.61 -14.30 7.86
C ALA A 41 -12.99 -14.14 8.54
N THR A 42 -14.06 -14.56 7.89
CA THR A 42 -15.37 -14.68 8.54
C THR A 42 -15.28 -15.69 9.69
N LYS A 43 -16.03 -15.42 10.75
CA LYS A 43 -16.14 -16.35 11.88
C LYS A 43 -17.19 -17.40 11.52
N ILE A 44 -16.88 -18.66 11.82
CA ILE A 44 -17.82 -19.76 11.73
C ILE A 44 -18.30 -20.11 13.14
N GLU A 45 -19.61 -20.29 13.29
CA GLU A 45 -20.19 -20.71 14.56
C GLU A 45 -19.74 -22.12 14.91
N SER A 46 -19.35 -22.31 16.18
CA SER A 46 -18.94 -23.62 16.68
C SER A 46 -20.15 -24.48 16.97
N TYR A 47 -20.01 -25.78 16.80
CA TYR A 47 -21.03 -26.73 17.22
C TYR A 47 -20.75 -27.10 18.67
N LEU A 48 -21.75 -26.90 19.53
CA LEU A 48 -21.63 -27.08 20.96
C LEU A 48 -22.58 -28.18 21.44
N ASP A 49 -22.24 -28.79 22.58
CA ASP A 49 -23.06 -29.75 23.30
C ASP A 49 -23.49 -30.97 22.44
N LEU A 50 -22.58 -31.46 21.58
CA LEU A 50 -22.83 -32.61 20.70
C LEU A 50 -22.61 -33.94 21.44
N GLU A 51 -23.34 -34.98 21.05
CA GLU A 51 -23.07 -36.34 21.51
C GLU A 51 -21.75 -36.88 20.88
N PRO A 52 -20.93 -37.64 21.62
CA PRO A 52 -19.76 -38.33 21.08
C PRO A 52 -20.08 -39.26 19.90
N ASN A 53 -19.09 -39.48 19.03
CA ASN A 53 -19.18 -40.35 17.85
C ASN A 53 -20.28 -39.92 16.85
N THR A 54 -20.64 -38.64 16.85
CA THR A 54 -21.58 -38.06 15.89
C THR A 54 -20.88 -37.61 14.62
N LYS A 55 -21.60 -37.71 13.51
CA LYS A 55 -21.22 -37.08 12.26
C LYS A 55 -21.74 -35.64 12.26
N ILE A 56 -20.90 -34.70 11.83
CA ILE A 56 -21.27 -33.29 11.68
C ILE A 56 -21.40 -32.94 10.19
N GLU A 57 -22.29 -32.00 9.89
CA GLU A 57 -22.39 -31.41 8.56
C GLU A 57 -21.30 -30.34 8.37
N ALA A 58 -20.96 -30.07 7.11
CA ALA A 58 -20.04 -28.97 6.80
C ALA A 58 -20.71 -27.61 7.15
N PRO A 59 -19.98 -26.68 7.79
CA PRO A 59 -20.49 -25.33 8.00
C PRO A 59 -20.52 -24.57 6.67
N GLU A 60 -21.12 -23.37 6.67
CA GLU A 60 -20.95 -22.42 5.56
C GLU A 60 -19.45 -22.16 5.32
N GLU A 61 -19.05 -22.10 4.05
CA GLU A 61 -17.66 -21.84 3.70
C GLU A 61 -17.22 -20.46 4.23
N PRO A 62 -16.14 -20.39 5.03
CA PRO A 62 -15.64 -19.10 5.45
C PRO A 62 -15.06 -18.35 4.25
N THR A 63 -15.01 -17.02 4.36
CA THR A 63 -14.37 -16.15 3.36
C THR A 63 -13.22 -15.39 4.00
N ARG A 64 -12.18 -15.10 3.22
CA ARG A 64 -11.02 -14.29 3.63
C ARG A 64 -10.47 -13.54 2.43
N ASN A 65 -10.50 -12.21 2.47
CA ASN A 65 -10.10 -11.38 1.33
C ASN A 65 -8.69 -11.72 0.83
N GLY A 66 -8.57 -12.02 -0.47
CA GLY A 66 -7.32 -12.39 -1.11
C GLY A 66 -6.85 -13.82 -0.90
N PHE A 67 -7.70 -14.70 -0.35
CA PHE A 67 -7.40 -16.12 -0.16
C PHE A 67 -8.56 -16.98 -0.65
N LEU A 68 -8.23 -18.14 -1.21
CA LEU A 68 -9.17 -19.22 -1.48
C LEU A 68 -9.23 -20.15 -0.27
N PHE A 69 -10.43 -20.54 0.13
CA PHE A 69 -10.64 -21.57 1.15
C PHE A 69 -10.33 -22.94 0.56
N ASP A 70 -9.44 -23.70 1.20
CA ASP A 70 -8.97 -25.02 0.73
C ASP A 70 -9.46 -26.17 1.62
N GLY A 71 -10.34 -25.88 2.58
CA GLY A 71 -10.96 -26.89 3.45
C GLY A 71 -10.56 -26.78 4.92
N TRP A 72 -11.12 -27.70 5.71
CA TRP A 72 -10.91 -27.83 7.15
C TRP A 72 -9.89 -28.93 7.46
N TYR A 73 -9.06 -28.70 8.47
CA TYR A 73 -7.98 -29.60 8.87
C TYR A 73 -8.02 -29.92 10.36
N LYS A 74 -7.61 -31.14 10.72
CA LYS A 74 -7.64 -31.67 12.08
C LYS A 74 -6.56 -31.07 12.98
N ASP A 75 -5.53 -30.50 12.37
CA ASP A 75 -4.34 -30.05 13.05
C ASP A 75 -3.93 -28.63 12.62
N PHE A 76 -3.22 -27.95 13.52
CA PHE A 76 -2.76 -26.58 13.32
C PHE A 76 -1.76 -26.43 12.15
N TYR A 77 -1.01 -27.48 11.84
CA TYR A 77 -0.03 -27.48 10.73
C TYR A 77 -0.69 -27.78 9.38
N LEU A 78 -2.00 -28.02 9.34
CA LEU A 78 -2.80 -28.22 8.12
C LEU A 78 -2.31 -29.42 7.31
N THR A 79 -2.01 -30.52 7.99
CA THR A 79 -1.47 -31.75 7.39
C THR A 79 -2.52 -32.84 7.18
N GLU A 80 -3.56 -32.88 8.02
CA GLU A 80 -4.65 -33.85 7.94
C GLU A 80 -5.97 -33.16 7.67
N ALA A 81 -6.53 -33.34 6.46
CA ALA A 81 -7.84 -32.78 6.12
C ALA A 81 -8.96 -33.49 6.90
N TRP A 82 -9.99 -32.73 7.27
CA TRP A 82 -11.26 -33.26 7.77
C TRP A 82 -12.18 -33.57 6.59
N ASP A 83 -12.68 -34.79 6.55
CA ASP A 83 -13.60 -35.27 5.54
C ASP A 83 -15.02 -35.35 6.13
N PHE A 84 -15.89 -34.39 5.78
CA PHE A 84 -17.27 -34.36 6.31
C PHE A 84 -18.12 -35.55 5.86
N ASP A 85 -17.71 -36.32 4.85
CA ASP A 85 -18.45 -37.50 4.41
C ASP A 85 -18.08 -38.75 5.22
N ASN A 86 -16.83 -38.84 5.68
CA ASN A 86 -16.27 -40.06 6.27
C ASN A 86 -15.85 -39.94 7.74
N ASP A 87 -15.45 -38.74 8.18
CA ASP A 87 -15.02 -38.51 9.56
C ASP A 87 -16.21 -38.36 10.51
N ILE A 88 -15.98 -38.79 11.76
CA ILE A 88 -16.89 -38.59 12.89
C ILE A 88 -16.14 -37.88 14.01
N VAL A 89 -16.83 -37.05 14.77
CA VAL A 89 -16.25 -36.43 15.96
C VAL A 89 -16.25 -37.48 17.06
N GLY A 90 -15.06 -37.84 17.56
CA GLY A 90 -14.88 -38.93 18.51
C GLY A 90 -15.39 -38.60 19.92
N GLU A 91 -14.69 -39.10 20.95
CA GLU A 91 -15.07 -38.90 22.36
C GLU A 91 -14.55 -37.58 22.96
N VAL A 92 -13.82 -36.79 22.19
CA VAL A 92 -13.19 -35.54 22.67
C VAL A 92 -13.51 -34.41 21.71
N SER A 93 -13.69 -33.21 22.28
CA SER A 93 -13.85 -31.97 21.51
C SER A 93 -12.67 -31.72 20.57
N VAL A 94 -12.93 -31.18 19.39
CA VAL A 94 -11.92 -30.94 18.36
C VAL A 94 -11.92 -29.48 17.91
N VAL A 95 -10.77 -29.02 17.43
CA VAL A 95 -10.64 -27.76 16.70
C VAL A 95 -10.35 -28.08 15.25
N LEU A 96 -11.18 -27.59 14.34
CA LEU A 96 -10.94 -27.67 12.91
C LEU A 96 -10.34 -26.36 12.42
N TYR A 97 -9.23 -26.44 11.70
CA TYR A 97 -8.45 -25.30 11.23
C TYR A 97 -8.69 -25.07 9.73
N ALA A 98 -9.11 -23.88 9.35
CA ALA A 98 -9.28 -23.52 7.95
C ALA A 98 -7.92 -23.38 7.25
N LYS A 99 -7.77 -23.98 6.07
CA LYS A 99 -6.64 -23.75 5.18
C LYS A 99 -6.96 -22.71 4.12
N TRP A 100 -6.00 -21.84 3.87
CA TRP A 100 -6.13 -20.70 2.97
C TRP A 100 -5.01 -20.71 1.94
N ILE A 101 -5.36 -20.64 0.65
CA ILE A 101 -4.41 -20.48 -0.46
C ILE A 101 -4.40 -19.01 -0.86
N PRO A 102 -3.25 -18.30 -0.81
CA PRO A 102 -3.17 -16.92 -1.27
C PRO A 102 -3.53 -16.80 -2.76
N MET A 103 -4.40 -15.85 -3.10
CA MET A 103 -4.68 -15.50 -4.49
C MET A 103 -3.52 -14.69 -5.07
N LEU A 104 -3.27 -14.88 -6.37
CA LEU A 104 -2.28 -14.12 -7.13
C LEU A 104 -2.97 -12.97 -7.87
N PHE A 105 -2.51 -11.75 -7.64
CA PHE A 105 -3.02 -10.51 -8.25
C PHE A 105 -1.99 -9.89 -9.19
N ASN A 106 -2.46 -9.15 -10.18
CA ASN A 106 -1.61 -8.43 -11.13
C ASN A 106 -1.21 -7.05 -10.62
N ILE A 107 -0.07 -6.55 -11.11
CA ILE A 107 0.37 -5.16 -10.93
C ILE A 107 0.47 -4.53 -12.31
N ILE A 108 -0.28 -3.46 -12.53
CA ILE A 108 -0.36 -2.72 -13.77
C ILE A 108 0.28 -1.35 -13.53
N TYR A 109 1.33 -1.05 -14.29
CA TYR A 109 2.05 0.22 -14.17
C TYR A 109 1.73 1.14 -15.36
N ASP A 110 1.37 2.38 -15.04
CA ASP A 110 1.41 3.50 -15.97
C ASP A 110 2.51 4.47 -15.56
N ALA A 111 3.57 4.53 -16.36
CA ALA A 111 4.71 5.40 -16.08
C ALA A 111 4.39 6.89 -16.33
N ASN A 112 3.19 7.25 -16.82
CA ASN A 112 2.72 8.62 -17.02
C ASN A 112 3.76 9.49 -17.76
N GLY A 113 4.12 9.06 -18.96
CA GLY A 113 5.12 9.69 -19.81
C GLY A 113 6.57 9.47 -19.38
N GLY A 114 6.81 8.67 -18.34
CA GLY A 114 8.11 8.13 -18.00
C GLY A 114 8.40 6.78 -18.68
N GLU A 115 9.58 6.25 -18.39
CA GLU A 115 10.07 4.96 -18.86
C GLU A 115 10.30 4.04 -17.66
N MET A 116 9.77 2.82 -17.75
CA MET A 116 10.02 1.77 -16.77
C MET A 116 11.50 1.34 -16.81
N PRO A 117 12.07 0.87 -15.68
CA PRO A 117 13.44 0.38 -15.68
C PRO A 117 13.59 -0.85 -16.59
N THR A 118 14.78 -1.01 -17.18
CA THR A 118 15.10 -2.17 -18.03
C THR A 118 15.40 -3.45 -17.24
N THR A 119 15.52 -3.35 -15.91
CA THR A 119 15.68 -4.49 -15.00
C THR A 119 14.34 -5.13 -14.70
N SER A 120 14.35 -6.41 -14.32
CA SER A 120 13.14 -7.10 -13.85
C SER A 120 12.50 -6.38 -12.66
N TYR A 121 11.16 -6.27 -12.67
CA TYR A 121 10.33 -5.70 -11.61
C TYR A 121 9.07 -6.56 -11.42
N PRO A 122 8.40 -6.52 -10.25
CA PRO A 122 7.28 -7.41 -9.98
C PRO A 122 6.09 -7.05 -10.86
N LEU A 123 5.43 -8.05 -11.44
CA LEU A 123 4.19 -7.90 -12.21
C LEU A 123 2.98 -8.52 -11.50
N THR A 124 3.22 -9.23 -10.41
CA THR A 124 2.20 -9.91 -9.62
C THR A 124 2.55 -9.90 -8.14
N PHE A 125 1.55 -10.10 -7.29
CA PHE A 125 1.72 -10.23 -5.85
C PHE A 125 0.66 -11.13 -5.20
N VAL A 126 0.97 -11.62 -4.02
CA VAL A 126 -0.01 -12.26 -3.11
C VAL A 126 -0.17 -11.38 -1.85
N PRO A 127 -1.29 -11.47 -1.12
CA PRO A 127 -1.47 -10.69 0.11
C PRO A 127 -0.33 -10.89 1.11
N GLY A 128 0.23 -9.78 1.61
CA GLY A 128 1.35 -9.77 2.55
C GLY A 128 2.74 -9.77 1.90
N ASP A 129 2.84 -9.77 0.57
CA ASP A 129 4.10 -9.57 -0.15
C ASP A 129 4.72 -8.20 0.16
N ASN A 130 5.99 -8.17 0.56
CA ASN A 130 6.77 -6.93 0.76
C ASN A 130 7.63 -6.58 -0.46
N LYS A 131 7.05 -6.64 -1.66
CA LYS A 131 7.78 -6.37 -2.91
C LYS A 131 8.03 -4.88 -3.09
N VAL A 132 9.28 -4.53 -3.44
CA VAL A 132 9.68 -3.15 -3.77
C VAL A 132 9.23 -2.81 -5.19
N LEU A 133 8.58 -1.66 -5.33
CA LEU A 133 8.11 -1.16 -6.62
C LEU A 133 9.27 -0.56 -7.44
N PRO A 134 9.23 -0.67 -8.79
CA PRO A 134 10.28 -0.16 -9.65
C PRO A 134 10.42 1.36 -9.56
N LEU A 135 11.61 1.88 -9.89
CA LEU A 135 11.86 3.31 -10.02
C LEU A 135 11.92 3.69 -11.52
N PRO A 136 10.84 4.23 -12.11
CA PRO A 136 10.86 4.68 -13.49
C PRO A 136 11.72 5.95 -13.63
N LYS A 137 12.00 6.36 -14.88
CA LYS A 137 12.73 7.59 -15.20
C LYS A 137 11.95 8.45 -16.18
N ARG A 138 12.03 9.77 -16.03
CA ARG A 138 11.46 10.74 -16.97
C ARG A 138 12.37 11.95 -17.08
N THR A 139 12.88 12.24 -18.28
CA THR A 139 13.82 13.34 -18.51
C THR A 139 13.20 14.68 -18.11
N GLY A 140 13.89 15.43 -17.24
CA GLY A 140 13.40 16.71 -16.74
C GLY A 140 12.56 16.64 -15.46
N PHE A 141 12.28 15.44 -14.95
CA PHE A 141 11.42 15.23 -13.79
C PHE A 141 12.09 14.32 -12.75
N LEU A 142 11.76 14.56 -11.49
CA LEU A 142 12.05 13.69 -10.36
C LEU A 142 10.85 12.75 -10.15
N PHE A 143 11.13 11.44 -10.04
CA PHE A 143 10.11 10.49 -9.63
C PHE A 143 9.72 10.75 -8.17
N VAL A 144 8.43 10.92 -7.90
CA VAL A 144 7.90 11.15 -6.56
C VAL A 144 7.58 9.81 -5.91
N ALA A 145 6.59 9.09 -6.46
CA ALA A 145 6.19 7.75 -6.04
C ALA A 145 5.11 7.18 -7.00
N TRP A 146 4.72 5.93 -6.75
CA TRP A 146 3.54 5.31 -7.37
C TRP A 146 2.27 5.64 -6.57
N TYR A 147 1.15 5.86 -7.25
CA TYR A 147 -0.14 6.11 -6.61
C TYR A 147 -1.23 5.25 -7.27
N PRO A 148 -2.30 4.89 -6.54
CA PRO A 148 -3.38 4.05 -7.09
C PRO A 148 -4.37 4.83 -7.98
N TYR A 149 -4.01 6.04 -8.41
CA TYR A 149 -4.83 6.91 -9.24
C TYR A 149 -3.95 7.80 -10.14
N ASP A 150 -4.48 8.11 -11.32
CA ASP A 150 -3.85 9.03 -12.27
C ASP A 150 -4.08 10.51 -11.87
N TRP A 151 -3.15 11.41 -12.18
CA TRP A 151 -3.35 12.85 -11.95
C TRP A 151 -3.45 13.59 -13.28
N VAL A 152 -4.50 14.39 -13.40
CA VAL A 152 -4.76 15.16 -14.62
C VAL A 152 -4.51 16.67 -14.43
N ASP A 153 -4.34 17.18 -13.20
CA ASP A 153 -4.00 18.60 -12.96
C ASP A 153 -3.10 18.88 -11.73
N GLU A 154 -2.42 20.04 -11.74
CA GLU A 154 -1.39 20.49 -10.78
C GLU A 154 -1.90 20.77 -9.35
N THR A 155 -3.19 20.58 -9.05
CA THR A 155 -3.74 20.71 -7.68
C THR A 155 -3.90 19.37 -6.95
N SER A 156 -3.52 18.27 -7.61
CA SER A 156 -3.98 16.92 -7.29
C SER A 156 -3.16 16.12 -6.25
N THR A 157 -2.24 16.73 -5.48
CA THR A 157 -1.86 16.07 -4.21
C THR A 157 -3.04 16.23 -3.26
N VAL A 158 -3.65 15.13 -2.82
CA VAL A 158 -4.28 15.17 -1.49
C VAL A 158 -3.13 15.44 -0.51
N PRO A 159 -3.08 16.61 0.16
CA PRO A 159 -1.96 16.90 1.03
C PRO A 159 -1.90 15.85 2.14
N GLY A 160 -0.81 15.08 2.19
CA GLY A 160 -0.60 14.02 3.18
C GLY A 160 -0.63 12.59 2.63
N ASP A 161 -0.99 12.37 1.37
CA ASP A 161 -0.95 11.04 0.77
C ASP A 161 0.50 10.54 0.61
N LYS A 162 0.73 9.33 1.13
CA LYS A 162 2.01 8.63 1.00
C LYS A 162 1.97 7.76 -0.25
N GLY A 163 2.72 8.13 -1.26
CA GLY A 163 2.91 7.27 -2.43
C GLY A 163 3.61 5.96 -2.07
N TYR A 164 3.39 4.95 -2.90
CA TYR A 164 3.86 3.59 -2.67
C TYR A 164 5.30 3.40 -3.16
N GLN A 165 6.12 2.82 -2.28
CA GLN A 165 7.45 2.30 -2.58
C GLN A 165 7.50 0.77 -2.50
N ILE A 166 6.57 0.19 -1.75
CA ILE A 166 6.31 -1.25 -1.64
C ILE A 166 4.82 -1.49 -1.87
N ILE A 167 4.45 -2.72 -2.19
CA ILE A 167 3.04 -3.12 -2.29
C ILE A 167 2.37 -2.96 -0.92
N PRO A 168 1.19 -2.31 -0.82
CA PRO A 168 0.49 -2.19 0.45
C PRO A 168 -0.08 -3.54 0.92
N ASN A 169 -0.01 -3.81 2.23
CA ASN A 169 -0.42 -5.09 2.82
C ASN A 169 -1.94 -5.33 2.85
N ASN A 170 -2.74 -4.33 2.49
CA ASN A 170 -4.19 -4.34 2.54
C ASN A 170 -4.85 -4.29 1.16
N VAL A 171 -4.13 -4.72 0.11
CA VAL A 171 -4.66 -4.86 -1.25
C VAL A 171 -4.99 -6.33 -1.51
N PHE A 172 -6.20 -6.58 -2.02
CA PHE A 172 -6.74 -7.92 -2.27
C PHE A 172 -7.38 -8.03 -3.67
N GLU A 173 -6.86 -7.25 -4.61
CA GLU A 173 -7.30 -7.14 -6.00
C GLU A 173 -6.12 -6.70 -6.89
N ASP A 174 -6.34 -6.65 -8.20
CA ASP A 174 -5.34 -6.16 -9.14
C ASP A 174 -4.96 -4.69 -8.84
N LEU A 175 -3.66 -4.42 -8.80
CA LEU A 175 -3.12 -3.14 -8.38
C LEU A 175 -2.74 -2.29 -9.60
N TYR A 176 -3.44 -1.18 -9.79
CA TYR A 176 -3.14 -0.18 -10.82
C TYR A 176 -2.32 0.94 -10.21
N LEU A 177 -1.14 1.21 -10.77
CA LEU A 177 -0.19 2.19 -10.25
C LEU A 177 0.20 3.20 -11.33
N TYR A 178 0.10 4.48 -10.97
CA TYR A 178 0.43 5.60 -11.82
C TYR A 178 1.65 6.33 -11.26
N ALA A 179 2.63 6.63 -12.11
CA ALA A 179 3.84 7.31 -11.70
C ALA A 179 3.60 8.82 -11.56
N HIS A 180 4.07 9.38 -10.45
CA HIS A 180 3.98 10.81 -10.19
C HIS A 180 5.33 11.48 -10.31
N TRP A 181 5.32 12.66 -10.93
CA TRP A 181 6.52 13.34 -11.39
C TRP A 181 6.54 14.78 -10.91
N LYS A 182 7.69 15.23 -10.42
CA LYS A 182 7.94 16.63 -10.07
C LYS A 182 8.95 17.22 -11.02
N ALA A 183 8.60 18.29 -11.74
CA ALA A 183 9.54 18.97 -12.63
C ALA A 183 10.80 19.40 -11.86
N ILE A 184 11.97 19.16 -12.45
CA ILE A 184 13.23 19.66 -11.90
C ILE A 184 13.23 21.18 -12.02
N THR A 185 13.47 21.87 -10.90
CA THR A 185 13.68 23.33 -10.90
C THR A 185 15.16 23.63 -10.84
N VAL A 186 15.61 24.56 -11.68
CA VAL A 186 17.01 25.00 -11.70
C VAL A 186 17.10 26.52 -11.59
N VAL A 187 18.24 26.98 -11.11
CA VAL A 187 18.57 28.41 -11.07
C VAL A 187 19.28 28.78 -12.37
N VAL A 188 18.71 29.74 -13.08
CA VAL A 188 19.32 30.44 -14.22
C VAL A 188 19.96 31.71 -13.69
N THR A 189 21.27 31.85 -13.85
CA THR A 189 22.04 33.03 -13.44
C THR A 189 22.25 33.96 -14.63
N PHE A 190 21.90 35.22 -14.44
CA PHE A 190 22.06 36.26 -15.45
C PHE A 190 23.36 37.03 -15.20
N ARG A 191 24.21 37.15 -16.22
CA ARG A 191 25.41 37.99 -16.18
C ARG A 191 25.42 38.92 -17.39
N THR A 192 25.66 40.20 -17.19
CA THR A 192 25.86 41.11 -18.32
C THR A 192 27.34 41.15 -18.68
N ASN A 193 27.67 41.04 -19.96
CA ASN A 193 29.04 41.32 -20.44
C ASN A 193 29.14 42.79 -20.87
N TYR A 194 28.73 43.68 -19.97
CA TYR A 194 28.81 45.12 -20.20
C TYR A 194 30.24 45.61 -19.89
N PRO A 195 30.89 46.39 -20.77
CA PRO A 195 32.31 46.72 -20.64
C PRO A 195 32.64 47.74 -19.54
N ILE A 196 31.66 48.13 -18.71
CA ILE A 196 31.83 49.09 -17.60
C ILE A 196 31.34 48.44 -16.30
N ASP A 197 32.16 48.53 -15.24
CA ASP A 197 31.81 48.07 -13.90
C ASP A 197 30.51 48.73 -13.41
N GLY A 198 29.60 47.91 -12.87
CA GLY A 198 28.30 48.38 -12.37
C GLY A 198 27.23 48.57 -13.46
N GLY A 199 27.30 47.80 -14.56
CA GLY A 199 26.30 47.75 -15.64
C GLY A 199 24.83 47.56 -15.19
N PRO A 200 23.87 47.48 -16.14
CA PRO A 200 22.46 47.63 -15.83
C PRO A 200 21.94 46.57 -14.83
N ALA A 201 21.18 47.04 -13.84
CA ALA A 201 20.67 46.22 -12.75
C ALA A 201 19.43 45.40 -13.16
N ASN A 202 19.40 44.12 -12.82
CA ASN A 202 18.27 43.20 -13.02
C ASN A 202 18.37 42.07 -11.97
N PRO A 203 17.34 41.23 -11.70
CA PRO A 203 17.52 39.91 -11.14
C PRO A 203 18.79 39.24 -11.66
N ASN A 204 19.69 38.93 -10.73
CA ASN A 204 20.91 38.17 -11.03
C ASN A 204 20.61 36.68 -11.25
N SER A 205 19.38 36.23 -10.97
CA SER A 205 18.93 34.87 -11.22
C SER A 205 17.41 34.71 -11.23
N LYS A 206 16.91 33.66 -11.88
CA LYS A 206 15.51 33.17 -11.82
C LYS A 206 15.52 31.65 -11.60
N THR A 207 14.57 31.14 -10.82
CA THR A 207 14.34 29.70 -10.70
C THR A 207 13.28 29.30 -11.71
N VAL A 208 13.58 28.33 -12.55
CA VAL A 208 12.72 27.89 -13.65
C VAL A 208 12.52 26.38 -13.59
N ALA A 209 11.27 25.93 -13.73
CA ALA A 209 10.94 24.52 -13.83
C ALA A 209 11.19 23.98 -15.24
N TYR A 210 11.60 22.73 -15.35
CA TYR A 210 11.69 22.05 -16.64
C TYR A 210 10.34 22.07 -17.36
N GLY A 211 10.31 22.52 -18.61
CA GLY A 211 9.11 22.62 -19.43
C GLY A 211 8.31 23.92 -19.24
N ALA A 212 8.70 24.79 -18.30
CA ALA A 212 8.10 26.12 -18.16
C ALA A 212 8.69 27.10 -19.18
N GLU A 213 7.94 28.13 -19.53
CA GLU A 213 8.46 29.28 -20.28
C GLU A 213 9.40 30.11 -19.39
N ILE A 214 10.51 30.56 -19.96
CA ILE A 214 11.43 31.48 -19.30
C ILE A 214 11.34 32.87 -19.91
N ASP A 215 10.90 33.83 -19.10
CA ASP A 215 11.10 35.25 -19.44
C ASP A 215 12.51 35.68 -19.02
N PHE A 216 13.25 36.23 -19.96
CA PHE A 216 14.55 36.81 -19.80
C PHE A 216 14.45 38.30 -19.47
N PRO A 217 15.39 38.83 -18.68
CA PRO A 217 15.38 40.25 -18.40
C PRO A 217 15.68 41.09 -19.64
N GLU A 218 14.86 42.10 -19.90
CA GLU A 218 15.08 43.08 -20.97
C GLU A 218 15.94 44.26 -20.49
N PHE A 219 16.66 44.88 -21.44
CA PHE A 219 17.47 46.08 -21.18
C PHE A 219 17.31 47.08 -22.32
N ASP A 220 17.20 48.35 -21.96
CA ASP A 220 17.25 49.45 -22.91
C ASP A 220 18.67 49.65 -23.46
N ASP A 221 18.74 50.12 -24.71
CA ASP A 221 19.97 50.60 -25.32
C ASP A 221 20.59 51.76 -24.54
N THR A 222 21.92 51.78 -24.45
CA THR A 222 22.66 52.93 -23.91
C THR A 222 23.05 53.91 -25.02
N ALA A 223 23.68 55.02 -24.66
CA ALA A 223 24.22 55.97 -25.64
C ALA A 223 25.35 55.36 -26.51
N LEU A 224 26.09 54.37 -26.00
CA LEU A 224 27.28 53.82 -26.65
C LEU A 224 27.15 52.34 -27.06
N TYR A 225 26.13 51.65 -26.56
CA TYR A 225 25.95 50.21 -26.76
C TYR A 225 24.49 49.83 -26.97
N THR A 226 24.25 48.84 -27.82
CA THR A 226 22.97 48.18 -28.04
C THR A 226 22.94 46.82 -27.34
N PHE A 227 21.83 46.50 -26.68
CA PHE A 227 21.64 45.18 -26.08
C PHE A 227 21.20 44.19 -27.17
N MET A 228 22.01 43.16 -27.39
CA MET A 228 21.78 42.18 -28.46
C MET A 228 20.94 40.98 -28.00
N GLY A 229 20.74 40.81 -26.69
CA GLY A 229 20.03 39.68 -26.10
C GLY A 229 20.91 38.78 -25.24
N TRP A 230 20.38 37.60 -24.92
CA TRP A 230 21.02 36.63 -24.04
C TRP A 230 21.69 35.50 -24.83
N ASN A 231 22.91 35.15 -24.45
CA ASN A 231 23.71 34.14 -25.12
C ASN A 231 24.31 33.14 -24.11
N SER A 232 24.58 31.91 -24.54
CA SER A 232 25.19 30.87 -23.69
C SER A 232 26.68 31.10 -23.40
N ARG A 233 27.32 32.05 -24.09
CA ARG A 233 28.71 32.44 -23.87
C ARG A 233 28.85 33.94 -23.74
N ALA A 234 29.78 34.38 -22.89
CA ALA A 234 30.05 35.79 -22.64
C ALA A 234 30.51 36.56 -23.89
N ASP A 235 31.19 35.89 -24.82
CA ASP A 235 31.71 36.49 -26.06
C ASP A 235 30.66 36.57 -27.18
N GLY A 236 29.42 36.12 -26.94
CA GLY A 236 28.35 36.10 -27.94
C GLY A 236 28.47 35.02 -29.02
N THR A 237 29.49 34.15 -28.96
CA THR A 237 29.69 33.07 -29.94
C THR A 237 28.83 31.83 -29.67
N GLY A 238 28.10 31.82 -28.55
CA GLY A 238 27.25 30.72 -28.14
C GLY A 238 25.88 30.77 -28.79
N THR A 239 24.97 29.98 -28.21
CA THR A 239 23.56 29.90 -28.60
C THR A 239 22.81 31.08 -28.01
N TRP A 240 22.03 31.76 -28.84
CA TRP A 240 21.12 32.81 -28.42
C TRP A 240 19.86 32.21 -27.80
N TYR A 241 19.40 32.82 -26.72
CA TYR A 241 18.16 32.48 -26.04
C TYR A 241 17.05 33.40 -26.51
N VAL A 242 15.82 32.89 -26.51
CA VAL A 242 14.62 33.60 -26.95
C VAL A 242 13.71 33.81 -25.75
N ASP A 243 13.18 35.01 -25.59
CA ASP A 243 12.21 35.31 -24.55
C ASP A 243 10.94 34.47 -24.72
N GLY A 244 10.45 33.88 -23.62
CA GLY A 244 9.31 32.97 -23.62
C GLY A 244 9.63 31.56 -24.14
N GLU A 245 10.89 31.18 -24.36
CA GLU A 245 11.21 29.82 -24.80
C GLU A 245 10.91 28.76 -23.71
N ILE A 246 10.58 27.54 -24.14
CA ILE A 246 10.40 26.41 -23.21
C ILE A 246 11.75 25.97 -22.65
N PHE A 247 11.88 26.09 -21.33
CA PHE A 247 13.12 25.83 -20.64
C PHE A 247 13.31 24.32 -20.38
N THR A 248 14.21 23.68 -21.14
CA THR A 248 14.46 22.23 -21.10
C THR A 248 15.76 21.83 -20.42
N ARG A 249 16.33 22.68 -19.55
CA ARG A 249 17.60 22.38 -18.86
C ARG A 249 17.37 21.77 -17.48
N THR A 250 18.18 20.78 -17.14
CA THR A 250 18.11 20.04 -15.86
C THR A 250 19.25 20.37 -14.92
N GLN A 251 20.14 21.28 -15.33
CA GLN A 251 21.28 21.76 -14.54
C GLN A 251 21.26 23.29 -14.47
N ARG A 252 21.99 23.86 -13.50
CA ARG A 252 22.17 25.31 -13.40
C ARG A 252 22.81 25.85 -14.68
N VAL A 253 22.32 27.00 -15.15
CA VAL A 253 22.83 27.65 -16.35
C VAL A 253 23.22 29.09 -16.01
N THR A 254 24.35 29.54 -16.55
CA THR A 254 24.67 30.97 -16.61
C THR A 254 24.44 31.44 -18.04
N VAL A 255 23.69 32.52 -18.20
CA VAL A 255 23.43 33.17 -19.48
C VAL A 255 24.05 34.56 -19.46
N TYR A 256 24.48 35.02 -20.63
CA TYR A 256 25.26 36.24 -20.79
C TYR A 256 24.52 37.26 -21.65
N GLY A 257 24.23 38.42 -21.08
CA GLY A 257 23.68 39.56 -21.81
C GLY A 257 24.77 40.20 -22.65
N ILE A 258 24.60 40.18 -23.98
CA ILE A 258 25.59 40.65 -24.94
C ILE A 258 25.29 42.09 -25.35
N TRP A 259 26.32 42.93 -25.29
CA TRP A 259 26.25 44.34 -25.68
C TRP A 259 27.19 44.61 -26.85
N GLN A 260 26.71 45.32 -27.86
CA GLN A 260 27.48 45.69 -29.04
C GLN A 260 27.69 47.22 -29.08
N PRO A 261 28.90 47.73 -29.34
CA PRO A 261 29.13 49.16 -29.56
C PRO A 261 28.30 49.71 -30.71
N LYS A 262 27.78 50.94 -30.56
CA LYS A 262 27.08 51.69 -31.62
C LYS A 262 28.04 52.30 -32.63
#